data_AF-A0A956ILS0-F1
#
_entry.id   AF-A0A956ILS0-F1
#
_cell.length_a   1.000
_cell.length_b   1.000
_cell.length_c   1.000
_cell.angle_alpha   90.00
_cell.angle_beta   90.00
_cell.angle_gamma   90.00
#
_symmetry.space_group_name_H-M   'P 1'
#
loop_
_entity.id
_entity.type
_entity.pdbx_description
1 polymer ?
#
loop_
_entity_poly.entity_id
_entity_poly.type
_entity_poly.pdbx_seq_one_letter_code
_entity_poly.pdbx_strand_id
1 'polypeptide(L)'
;LRRGLDAYLDYVEDHAVAYSTLIKSGAADPDVAAVVEAARRAFVKQISEGAGLVAPPPAVMVALRGWIGFVEAASLEWLDTPSVPREMLREVMVSALTAAAGVAAEGLPSAATTRLTPKPKKSSGVRA
;
A
#
# COMPACT_ATOMS: atom_id res chain seq x y z
N LEU A 1 3.03 -9.72 -13.42
CA LEU A 1 3.27 -9.25 -12.05
C LEU A 1 4.63 -9.66 -11.50
N ARG A 2 4.91 -10.95 -11.23
CA ARG A 2 6.20 -11.42 -10.66
C ARG A 2 7.44 -10.81 -11.32
N ARG A 3 7.59 -10.95 -12.65
CA ARG A 3 8.70 -10.34 -13.39
C ARG A 3 8.84 -8.82 -13.20
N GLY A 4 7.72 -8.11 -13.05
CA GLY A 4 7.74 -6.67 -12.80
C GLY A 4 8.19 -6.33 -11.39
N LEU A 5 7.79 -7.15 -10.40
CA LEU A 5 8.28 -7.04 -9.03
C LEU A 5 9.76 -7.42 -8.94
N ASP A 6 10.22 -8.41 -9.71
CA ASP A 6 11.65 -8.73 -9.79
C ASP A 6 12.43 -7.51 -10.29
N ALA A 7 12.07 -6.93 -11.43
CA ALA A 7 12.75 -5.73 -11.96
C ALA A 7 12.68 -4.52 -11.01
N TYR A 8 11.58 -4.37 -10.28
CA TYR A 8 11.44 -3.33 -9.26
C TYR A 8 12.36 -3.59 -8.06
N LEU A 9 12.46 -4.83 -7.59
CA LEU A 9 13.34 -5.20 -6.47
C LEU A 9 14.82 -5.11 -6.87
N ASP A 10 15.18 -5.41 -8.12
CA ASP A 10 16.52 -5.12 -8.67
C ASP A 10 16.84 -3.64 -8.52
N TYR A 11 15.93 -2.77 -8.98
CA TYR A 11 16.11 -1.32 -8.86
C TYR A 11 16.24 -0.85 -7.41
N VAL A 12 15.41 -1.38 -6.50
CA VAL A 12 15.44 -1.06 -5.07
C VAL A 12 16.78 -1.45 -4.44
N GLU A 13 17.28 -2.65 -4.75
CA GLU A 13 18.54 -3.17 -4.23
C GLU A 13 19.74 -2.38 -4.76
N ASP A 14 19.79 -2.16 -6.09
CA ASP A 14 20.85 -1.39 -6.75
C ASP A 14 20.91 0.08 -6.29
N HIS A 15 19.79 0.64 -5.80
CA HIS A 15 19.66 2.04 -5.41
C HIS A 15 19.23 2.23 -3.95
N ALA A 16 19.54 1.28 -3.05
CA ALA A 16 18.97 1.19 -1.70
C ALA A 16 19.00 2.51 -0.90
N VAL A 17 20.12 3.23 -0.91
CA VAL A 17 20.26 4.52 -0.19
C VAL A 17 19.36 5.59 -0.81
N ALA A 18 19.46 5.81 -2.12
CA ALA A 18 18.69 6.82 -2.82
C ALA A 18 17.19 6.54 -2.76
N TYR A 19 16.81 5.27 -2.94
CA TYR A 19 15.44 4.80 -2.80
C TYR A 19 14.90 5.05 -1.39
N SER A 20 15.65 4.63 -0.35
CA SER A 20 15.23 4.81 1.03
C SER A 20 15.05 6.28 1.40
N THR A 21 15.98 7.13 0.98
CA THR A 21 15.86 8.59 1.14
C THR A 21 14.62 9.10 0.43
N LEU A 22 14.45 8.80 -0.86
CA LEU A 22 13.33 9.28 -1.66
C LEU A 22 11.96 8.92 -1.06
N ILE A 23 11.77 7.67 -0.63
CA ILE A 23 10.49 7.23 -0.08
C ILE A 23 10.27 7.77 1.33
N LYS A 24 11.29 7.82 2.19
CA LYS A 24 11.17 8.33 3.58
C LYS A 24 11.04 9.86 3.63
N SER A 25 11.71 10.58 2.73
CA SER A 25 11.80 12.05 2.73
C SER A 25 11.01 12.74 1.62
N GLY A 26 10.27 11.98 0.79
CA GLY A 26 9.56 12.46 -0.41
C GLY A 26 8.48 13.52 -0.18
N ALA A 27 8.31 14.01 1.05
CA ALA A 27 7.42 15.10 1.41
C ALA A 27 8.13 16.46 1.62
N ALA A 28 9.46 16.53 1.49
CA ALA A 28 10.20 17.78 1.72
C ALA A 28 10.24 18.73 0.51
N ASP A 29 10.15 18.20 -0.71
CA ASP A 29 10.18 18.96 -1.97
C ASP A 29 8.94 18.62 -2.82
N PRO A 30 8.08 19.61 -3.17
CA PRO A 30 6.87 19.38 -3.96
C PRO A 30 7.10 18.81 -5.36
N ASP A 31 8.19 19.18 -6.04
CA ASP A 31 8.49 18.71 -7.39
C ASP A 31 8.92 17.25 -7.35
N VAL A 32 9.74 16.88 -6.36
CA VAL A 32 10.11 15.48 -6.10
C VAL A 32 8.86 14.66 -5.77
N ALA A 33 7.99 15.16 -4.87
CA ALA A 33 6.75 14.50 -4.52
C ALA A 33 5.87 14.24 -5.76
N ALA A 34 5.77 15.22 -6.67
CA ALA A 34 5.01 15.10 -7.90
C ALA A 34 5.56 14.01 -8.84
N VAL A 35 6.89 13.89 -8.93
CA VAL A 35 7.55 12.83 -9.72
C VAL A 35 7.27 11.45 -9.14
N VAL A 36 7.42 11.27 -7.82
CA VAL A 36 7.13 9.98 -7.15
C VAL A 36 5.66 9.62 -7.35
N GLU A 37 4.76 10.58 -7.15
CA GLU A 37 3.34 10.37 -7.38
C GLU A 37 3.03 9.98 -8.82
N ALA A 38 3.67 10.58 -9.81
CA ALA A 38 3.52 10.21 -11.21
C ALA A 38 3.97 8.77 -11.47
N ALA A 39 5.10 8.34 -10.91
CA ALA A 39 5.57 6.95 -11.00
C ALA A 39 4.56 5.97 -10.38
N ARG A 40 4.00 6.29 -9.20
CA ARG A 40 2.94 5.48 -8.57
C ARG A 40 1.70 5.35 -9.47
N ARG A 41 1.28 6.43 -10.15
CA ARG A 41 0.14 6.35 -11.10
C ARG A 41 0.47 5.46 -12.29
N ALA A 42 1.70 5.54 -12.81
CA ALA A 42 2.14 4.74 -13.93
C ALA A 42 2.14 3.24 -13.59
N PHE A 43 2.59 2.86 -12.40
CA PHE A 43 2.53 1.47 -11.95
C PHE A 43 1.10 0.95 -11.85
N VAL A 44 0.18 1.73 -11.25
CA VAL A 44 -1.24 1.34 -11.19
C VAL A 44 -1.81 1.14 -12.59
N LYS A 45 -1.52 2.05 -13.54
CA LYS A 45 -1.94 1.90 -14.93
C LYS A 45 -1.42 0.61 -15.55
N GLN A 46 -0.11 0.35 -15.43
CA GLN A 46 0.52 -0.85 -15.98
C GLN A 46 -0.06 -2.15 -15.40
N ILE A 47 -0.37 -2.16 -14.10
CA ILE A 47 -0.98 -3.32 -13.43
C ILE A 47 -2.41 -3.54 -13.95
N SER A 48 -3.20 -2.47 -14.03
CA SER A 48 -4.57 -2.53 -14.58
C SER A 48 -4.58 -3.05 -16.02
N GLU A 49 -3.68 -2.54 -16.87
CA GLU A 49 -3.54 -2.98 -18.27
C GLU A 49 -3.10 -4.43 -18.36
N GLY A 50 -2.10 -4.82 -17.58
CA GLY A 50 -1.62 -6.21 -17.53
C GLY A 50 -2.65 -7.20 -16.97
N ALA A 51 -3.63 -6.72 -16.20
CA ALA A 51 -4.75 -7.51 -15.69
C ALA A 51 -6.00 -7.44 -16.60
N GLY A 52 -5.96 -6.70 -17.71
CA GLY A 52 -7.10 -6.55 -18.62
C GLY A 52 -8.28 -5.76 -18.01
N LEU A 53 -8.03 -4.95 -16.98
CA LEU A 53 -9.06 -4.18 -16.29
C LEU A 53 -9.41 -2.93 -17.11
N VAL A 54 -10.54 -2.99 -17.82
CA VAL A 54 -11.13 -1.83 -18.51
C VAL A 54 -12.08 -1.11 -17.55
N ALA A 55 -11.78 0.16 -17.23
CA ALA A 55 -12.53 0.97 -16.28
C ALA A 55 -12.78 0.27 -14.92
N PRO A 56 -11.71 -0.07 -14.17
CA PRO A 56 -11.84 -0.78 -12.89
C PRO A 56 -12.73 -0.02 -11.90
N PRO A 57 -13.55 -0.73 -11.09
CA PRO A 57 -14.37 -0.11 -10.05
C PRO A 57 -13.53 0.77 -9.10
N PRO A 58 -14.09 1.86 -8.53
CA PRO A 58 -13.36 2.74 -7.62
C PRO A 58 -12.69 2.01 -6.44
N ALA A 59 -13.34 0.99 -5.88
CA ALA A 59 -12.77 0.16 -4.81
C ALA A 59 -11.50 -0.58 -5.25
N VAL A 60 -11.48 -1.10 -6.49
CA VAL A 60 -10.31 -1.76 -7.07
C VAL A 60 -9.18 -0.74 -7.27
N MET A 61 -9.50 0.47 -7.73
CA MET A 61 -8.50 1.54 -7.86
C MET A 61 -7.87 1.93 -6.53
N VAL A 62 -8.67 2.00 -5.45
CA VAL A 62 -8.15 2.23 -4.09
C VAL A 62 -7.25 1.07 -3.65
N ALA A 63 -7.66 -0.18 -3.89
CA ALA A 63 -6.86 -1.36 -3.54
C ALA A 63 -5.51 -1.37 -4.28
N LEU A 64 -5.49 -1.08 -5.59
CA LEU A 64 -4.26 -0.98 -6.36
C LEU A 64 -3.33 0.11 -5.84
N ARG A 65 -3.89 1.27 -5.46
CA ARG A 65 -3.12 2.38 -4.88
C ARG A 65 -2.53 2.03 -3.52
N GLY A 66 -3.34 1.45 -2.64
CA GLY A 66 -2.88 1.00 -1.32
C GLY A 66 -1.81 -0.09 -1.44
N TRP A 67 -1.94 -0.99 -2.40
CA TRP A 67 -0.95 -2.02 -2.66
C TRP A 67 0.42 -1.46 -3.07
N ILE A 68 0.47 -0.38 -3.85
CA ILE A 68 1.75 0.30 -4.17
C ILE A 68 2.42 0.81 -2.88
N GLY A 69 1.66 1.41 -1.97
CA GLY A 69 2.18 1.85 -0.67
C GLY A 69 2.69 0.67 0.19
N PHE A 70 1.99 -0.47 0.16
CA PHE A 70 2.46 -1.69 0.81
C PHE A 70 3.78 -2.18 0.22
N VAL A 71 3.92 -2.19 -1.10
CA VAL A 71 5.16 -2.59 -1.79
C VAL A 71 6.33 -1.70 -1.37
N GLU A 72 6.12 -0.38 -1.32
CA GLU A 72 7.15 0.57 -0.88
C GLU A 72 7.56 0.33 0.56
N ALA A 73 6.60 0.22 1.48
CA ALA A 73 6.87 -0.03 2.89
C ALA A 73 7.60 -1.37 3.13
N ALA A 74 7.15 -2.45 2.48
CA ALA A 74 7.79 -3.76 2.58
C ALA A 74 9.21 -3.77 1.99
N SER A 75 9.46 -2.97 0.95
CA SER A 75 10.80 -2.81 0.37
C SER A 75 11.74 -2.10 1.35
N LEU A 76 11.26 -1.03 2.00
CA LEU A 76 12.04 -0.32 3.02
C LEU A 76 12.37 -1.20 4.22
N GLU A 77 11.39 -1.97 4.71
CA GLU A 77 11.59 -2.94 5.80
C GLU A 77 12.64 -3.99 5.41
N TRP A 78 12.55 -4.53 4.19
CA TRP A 78 13.50 -5.53 3.73
C TRP A 78 14.92 -4.99 3.57
N LEU A 79 15.07 -3.75 3.09
CA LEU A 79 16.38 -3.09 3.01
C LEU A 79 16.98 -2.80 4.39
N ASP A 80 16.15 -2.46 5.39
CA ASP A 80 16.59 -2.14 6.75
C ASP A 80 16.92 -3.41 7.54
N THR A 81 16.07 -4.44 7.43
CA THR A 81 16.20 -5.74 8.08
C THR A 81 15.85 -6.87 7.11
N PRO A 82 16.84 -7.40 6.35
CA PRO A 82 16.61 -8.46 5.36
C PRO A 82 16.38 -9.82 6.01
N SER A 83 15.24 -9.97 6.68
CA SER A 83 14.85 -11.16 7.45
C SER A 83 14.31 -12.31 6.60
N VAL A 84 14.02 -12.05 5.32
CA VAL A 84 13.49 -13.04 4.38
C VAL A 84 14.22 -12.98 3.02
N PRO A 85 14.30 -14.11 2.29
CA PRO A 85 14.78 -14.09 0.90
C PRO A 85 13.93 -13.20 0.02
N ARG A 86 14.55 -12.60 -1.00
CA ARG A 86 13.89 -11.69 -1.95
C ARG A 86 12.69 -12.35 -2.64
N GLU A 87 12.79 -13.63 -2.96
CA GLU A 87 11.70 -14.39 -3.59
C GLU A 87 10.49 -14.47 -2.67
N MET A 88 10.71 -14.62 -1.37
CA MET A 88 9.65 -14.66 -0.37
C MET A 88 8.98 -13.28 -0.26
N LEU A 89 9.76 -12.20 -0.23
CA LEU A 89 9.22 -10.83 -0.27
C LEU A 89 8.32 -10.62 -1.50
N ARG A 90 8.79 -11.03 -2.69
CA ARG A 90 8.00 -10.95 -3.93
C ARG A 90 6.69 -11.70 -3.80
N GLU A 91 6.70 -12.94 -3.31
CA GLU A 91 5.47 -13.73 -3.17
C GLU A 91 4.51 -13.11 -2.14
N VAL A 92 5.02 -12.49 -1.07
CA VAL A 92 4.21 -11.70 -0.13
C VAL A 92 3.54 -10.52 -0.86
N MET A 93 4.28 -9.76 -1.66
CA MET A 93 3.72 -8.65 -2.45
C MET A 93 2.66 -9.12 -3.45
N VAL A 94 2.88 -10.24 -4.16
CA VAL A 94 1.89 -10.84 -5.07
C VAL A 94 0.62 -11.27 -4.32
N SER A 95 0.79 -11.90 -3.16
CA SER A 95 -0.33 -12.39 -2.35
C SER A 95 -1.15 -11.22 -1.79
N ALA A 96 -0.48 -10.15 -1.33
CA ALA A 96 -1.13 -8.94 -0.86
C ALA A 96 -2.00 -8.28 -1.94
N LEU A 97 -1.53 -8.22 -3.19
CA LEU A 97 -2.34 -7.70 -4.31
C LEU A 97 -3.58 -8.56 -4.52
N THR A 98 -3.40 -9.87 -4.56
CA THR A 98 -4.48 -10.83 -4.81
C THR A 98 -5.57 -10.72 -3.74
N ALA A 99 -5.17 -10.63 -2.47
CA ALA A 99 -6.09 -10.42 -1.35
C ALA A 99 -6.82 -9.07 -1.44
N ALA A 100 -6.08 -7.98 -1.67
CA ALA A 100 -6.67 -6.64 -1.76
C ALA A 100 -7.66 -6.52 -2.93
N ALA A 101 -7.33 -7.11 -4.08
CA ALA A 101 -8.20 -7.15 -5.24
C ALA A 101 -9.46 -8.00 -5.00
N GLY A 102 -9.33 -9.15 -4.32
CA GLY A 102 -10.45 -10.00 -3.94
C GLY A 102 -11.47 -9.25 -3.08
N VAL A 103 -11.01 -8.61 -2.00
CA VAL A 103 -11.87 -7.81 -1.10
C VAL A 103 -12.53 -6.65 -1.84
N ALA A 104 -11.81 -5.99 -2.75
CA ALA A 104 -12.37 -4.90 -3.54
C ALA A 104 -13.43 -5.36 -4.55
N ALA A 105 -13.27 -6.55 -5.12
CA ALA A 105 -14.21 -7.14 -6.08
C ALA A 105 -15.50 -7.65 -5.41
N GLU A 106 -15.40 -8.18 -4.19
CA GLU A 106 -16.55 -8.62 -3.39
C GLU A 106 -17.40 -7.45 -2.87
N GLY A 107 -16.87 -6.22 -2.95
CA GLY A 107 -17.44 -5.04 -2.34
C GLY A 107 -17.12 -5.03 -0.85
N LEU A 108 -16.50 -3.94 -0.37
CA LEU A 108 -16.29 -3.78 1.07
C LEU A 108 -17.65 -3.95 1.75
N PRO A 109 -17.81 -4.88 2.72
CA PRO A 109 -19.04 -4.93 3.48
C PRO A 109 -19.25 -3.52 4.03
N SER A 110 -20.39 -2.90 3.67
CA SER A 110 -20.77 -1.60 4.23
C SER A 110 -20.58 -1.75 5.72
N ALA A 111 -19.61 -1.04 6.30
CA ALA A 111 -19.35 -1.11 7.71
C ALA A 111 -20.68 -0.77 8.38
N ALA A 112 -21.40 -1.79 8.82
CA ALA A 112 -22.63 -1.61 9.54
C ALA A 112 -22.21 -0.76 10.71
N THR A 113 -22.71 0.48 10.75
CA THR A 113 -22.40 1.49 11.73
C THR A 113 -22.60 0.88 13.11
N THR A 114 -21.57 0.25 13.65
CA THR A 114 -21.52 -0.11 15.06
C THR A 114 -21.30 1.23 15.71
N ARG A 115 -22.43 1.90 15.96
CA ARG A 115 -22.53 3.02 16.88
C ARG A 115 -21.93 2.48 18.18
N LEU A 116 -20.67 2.82 18.44
CA LEU A 116 -20.12 2.72 19.77
C LEU A 116 -20.97 3.68 20.61
N THR A 117 -21.98 3.15 21.30
CA THR A 117 -22.71 3.93 22.28
C THR A 117 -21.73 4.24 23.40
N PRO A 118 -21.43 5.52 23.69
CA PRO A 118 -20.58 5.83 24.82
C PRO A 118 -21.27 5.38 26.10
N LYS A 119 -20.58 4.54 26.88
CA LYS A 119 -21.03 4.08 28.20
C LYS A 119 -21.32 5.30 29.09
N PRO A 120 -22.47 5.37 29.79
CA PRO A 120 -22.80 6.54 30.59
C PRO A 120 -21.80 6.72 31.74
N LYS A 121 -21.26 7.93 31.88
CA LYS A 121 -20.42 8.32 33.03
C LYS A 121 -21.28 8.20 34.30
N LYS A 122 -20.86 7.38 35.25
CA LYS A 122 -21.44 7.36 36.60
C LYS A 122 -21.16 8.73 37.25
N SER A 123 -22.22 9.47 37.56
CA SER A 123 -22.13 10.68 38.37
C SER A 123 -21.77 10.28 39.80
N SER A 124 -20.51 10.44 40.18
CA SER A 124 -20.10 10.42 41.59
C SER A 124 -20.67 11.67 42.25
N GLY A 125 -21.77 11.50 42.99
CA GLY A 125 -22.29 12.52 43.88
C GLY A 125 -21.28 12.79 44.99
N VAL A 126 -20.70 13.98 44.99
CA VAL A 126 -20.08 14.56 46.18
C VAL A 126 -21.18 15.38 46.85
N ARG A 127 -21.65 14.92 48.01
CA ARG A 127 -22.42 15.76 48.94
C ARG A 127 -21.44 16.39 49.92
N ALA A 128 -21.66 17.69 50.13
CA ALA A 128 -21.06 18.52 51.16
C ALA A 128 -21.40 18.03 52.58
#